data_AF-A0A4W3I257-F1
#
_entry.id   AF-A0A4W3I257-F1
#
_cell.length_a   1.000
_cell.length_b   1.000
_cell.length_c   1.000
_cell.angle_alpha   90.00
_cell.angle_beta   90.00
_cell.angle_gamma   90.00
#
_symmetry.space_group_name_H-M   'P 1'
#
loop_
_entity.id
_entity.type
_entity.pdbx_description
1 polymer ?
#
loop_
_entity_poly.entity_id
_entity_poly.type
_entity_poly.pdbx_seq_one_letter_code
_entity_poly.pdbx_strand_id
1 'polypeptide(L)'
;VSLTLSLSLSLSIFLVLSLSADKPLTFYVAVQSPVPVTRIVQQILGNVTGTVTNLTQENCTNGDQTLKGSYSYFWIDGDANKTESHCVQAYVWLTKAQSPAFHLKDYTSRAFSTWTESRWKDISARIYLVSSKQLEVPLSLSLSISLSRSLHPPASPKPLPQSLSFCASFC
;
A
#
# COMPACT_ATOMS: atom_id res chain seq x y z
N VAL A 1 -45.82 -0.62 11.88
CA VAL A 1 -44.66 -0.78 12.80
C VAL A 1 -43.53 -1.62 12.18
N SER A 2 -43.80 -2.73 11.48
CA SER A 2 -42.73 -3.53 10.83
C SER A 2 -42.01 -2.87 9.65
N LEU A 3 -42.71 -2.11 8.80
CA LEU A 3 -42.11 -1.45 7.62
C LEU A 3 -41.17 -0.29 7.99
N THR A 4 -41.49 0.45 9.06
CA THR A 4 -40.66 1.56 9.54
C THR A 4 -39.37 1.06 10.20
N LEU A 5 -39.41 -0.10 10.87
CA LEU A 5 -38.21 -0.75 11.44
C LEU A 5 -37.30 -1.34 10.35
N SER A 6 -37.87 -1.92 9.29
CA SER A 6 -37.08 -2.51 8.20
C SER A 6 -36.38 -1.44 7.36
N LEU A 7 -37.05 -0.31 7.10
CA LEU A 7 -36.44 0.82 6.41
C LEU A 7 -35.36 1.51 7.26
N SER A 8 -35.53 1.62 8.59
CA SER A 8 -34.51 2.22 9.44
C SER A 8 -33.24 1.36 9.53
N LEU A 9 -33.39 0.04 9.65
CA LEU A 9 -32.26 -0.89 9.66
C LEU A 9 -31.48 -0.87 8.33
N SER A 10 -32.21 -0.82 7.21
CA SER A 10 -31.62 -0.73 5.86
C SER A 10 -30.88 0.59 5.64
N LEU A 11 -31.43 1.72 6.10
CA LEU A 11 -30.78 3.02 5.96
C LEU A 11 -29.51 3.12 6.81
N SER A 12 -29.52 2.58 8.04
CA SER A 12 -28.34 2.57 8.91
C SER A 12 -27.21 1.71 8.36
N ILE A 13 -27.51 0.55 7.77
CA ILE A 13 -26.51 -0.31 7.12
C ILE A 13 -25.91 0.38 5.89
N PHE A 14 -26.75 1.01 5.06
CA PHE A 14 -26.29 1.77 3.90
C PHE A 14 -25.44 2.99 4.29
N LEU A 15 -25.81 3.71 5.36
CA LEU A 15 -25.07 4.89 5.83
C LEU A 15 -23.70 4.51 6.41
N VAL A 16 -23.61 3.40 7.16
CA VAL A 16 -22.34 2.90 7.70
C VAL A 16 -21.40 2.41 6.59
N LEU A 17 -21.93 1.82 5.52
CA LEU A 17 -21.15 1.41 4.35
C LEU A 17 -20.66 2.59 3.49
N SER A 18 -21.35 3.74 3.53
CA SER A 18 -21.00 4.91 2.72
C SER A 18 -20.07 5.90 3.43
N LEU A 19 -19.89 5.81 4.75
CA LEU A 19 -19.05 6.75 5.52
C LEU A 19 -17.54 6.38 5.56
N SER A 20 -17.12 5.24 4.99
CA SER A 20 -15.71 4.75 5.02
C SER A 20 -15.14 4.49 3.61
N ALA A 21 -15.54 5.29 2.62
CA ALA A 21 -15.32 4.96 1.22
C ALA A 21 -14.24 5.81 0.53
N ASP A 22 -13.04 5.96 1.12
CA ASP A 22 -11.87 6.34 0.31
C ASP A 22 -11.26 5.12 -0.42
N LYS A 23 -11.55 3.89 0.05
CA LYS A 23 -11.20 2.64 -0.64
C LYS A 23 -12.07 1.47 -0.14
N PRO A 24 -12.61 0.62 -1.02
CA PRO A 24 -13.36 -0.57 -0.59
C PRO A 24 -12.45 -1.53 0.20
N LEU A 25 -13.02 -2.19 1.20
CA LEU A 25 -12.31 -3.23 1.97
C LEU A 25 -11.93 -4.39 1.05
N THR A 26 -10.67 -4.83 1.16
CA THR A 26 -10.19 -6.04 0.48
C THR A 26 -10.23 -7.23 1.43
N PHE A 27 -10.75 -8.36 0.94
CA PHE A 27 -10.87 -9.61 1.70
C PHE A 27 -9.76 -10.62 1.36
N TYR A 28 -8.73 -10.17 0.65
CA TYR A 28 -7.58 -11.00 0.30
C TYR A 28 -6.78 -11.38 1.56
N VAL A 29 -6.47 -12.67 1.70
CA VAL A 29 -5.65 -13.20 2.79
C VAL A 29 -4.17 -13.00 2.43
N ALA A 30 -3.65 -11.82 2.76
CA ALA A 30 -2.25 -11.49 2.51
C ALA A 30 -1.30 -12.24 3.46
N VAL A 31 -0.02 -12.32 3.08
CA VAL A 31 1.05 -12.88 3.92
C VAL A 31 1.20 -12.13 5.25
N GLN A 32 0.92 -10.82 5.27
CA GLN A 32 0.95 -10.02 6.49
C GLN A 32 -0.29 -10.32 7.35
N SER A 33 -0.06 -10.77 8.58
CA SER A 33 -1.13 -11.16 9.51
C SER A 33 -1.05 -10.35 10.80
N PRO A 34 -2.19 -9.91 11.36
CA PRO A 34 -3.55 -10.01 10.80
C PRO A 34 -3.79 -8.94 9.72
N VAL A 35 -4.58 -9.27 8.70
CA VAL A 35 -5.01 -8.31 7.67
C VAL A 35 -6.02 -7.31 8.26
N PRO A 36 -6.11 -6.07 7.73
CA PRO A 36 -6.99 -5.02 8.27
C PRO A 36 -8.44 -5.46 8.43
N VAL A 37 -8.97 -6.20 7.45
CA VAL A 37 -10.35 -6.70 7.51
C VAL A 37 -10.59 -7.65 8.70
N THR A 38 -9.61 -8.47 9.08
CA THR A 38 -9.74 -9.36 10.25
C THR A 38 -9.85 -8.57 11.54
N ARG A 39 -9.13 -7.44 11.66
CA ARG A 39 -9.23 -6.55 12.83
C ARG A 39 -10.59 -5.86 12.90
N ILE A 40 -11.07 -5.36 11.76
CA ILE A 40 -12.39 -4.72 11.67
C ILE A 40 -13.49 -5.70 12.05
N VAL A 41 -13.47 -6.92 11.49
CA VAL A 41 -14.43 -7.97 11.84
C VAL A 41 -14.37 -8.31 13.32
N GLN A 42 -13.16 -8.40 13.91
CA GLN A 42 -12.99 -8.64 15.34
C GLN A 42 -13.64 -7.55 16.20
N GLN A 43 -13.43 -6.28 15.85
CA GLN A 43 -14.00 -5.14 16.57
C GLN A 43 -15.52 -5.06 16.42
N ILE A 44 -16.04 -5.24 15.21
CA ILE A 44 -17.49 -5.27 14.95
C ILE A 44 -18.13 -6.41 15.72
N LEU A 45 -17.55 -7.62 15.64
CA LEU A 45 -18.08 -8.78 16.35
C LEU A 45 -18.03 -8.56 17.87
N GLY A 46 -16.94 -7.99 18.38
CA GLY A 46 -16.81 -7.60 19.79
C GLY A 46 -17.86 -6.59 20.21
N ASN A 47 -18.16 -5.59 19.38
CA ASN A 47 -19.19 -4.59 19.65
C ASN A 47 -20.60 -5.19 19.68
N VAL A 48 -20.94 -6.05 18.71
CA VAL A 48 -22.27 -6.61 18.56
C VAL A 48 -22.57 -7.68 19.62
N THR A 49 -21.56 -8.46 20.01
CA THR A 49 -21.73 -9.58 20.96
C THR A 49 -21.33 -9.24 22.39
N GLY A 50 -20.57 -8.17 22.57
CA GLY A 50 -20.01 -7.80 23.86
C GLY A 50 -20.93 -6.96 24.73
N THR A 51 -20.47 -6.75 25.96
CA THR A 51 -21.13 -5.94 26.98
C THR A 51 -20.27 -4.74 27.33
N VAL A 52 -20.90 -3.56 27.44
CA VAL A 52 -20.21 -2.33 27.84
C VAL A 52 -19.77 -2.42 29.30
N THR A 53 -18.54 -2.02 29.58
CA THR A 53 -17.91 -2.03 30.90
C THR A 53 -17.51 -0.63 31.34
N ASN A 54 -17.38 -0.42 32.65
CA ASN A 54 -17.03 0.87 33.24
C ASN A 54 -15.50 0.97 33.45
N LEU A 55 -14.73 0.70 32.38
CA LEU A 55 -13.27 0.73 32.39
C LEU A 55 -12.76 1.96 31.62
N THR A 56 -11.67 2.56 32.10
CA THR A 56 -10.99 3.64 31.37
C THR A 56 -10.23 3.10 30.15
N GLN A 57 -9.86 3.99 29.23
CA GLN A 57 -9.16 3.65 27.99
C GLN A 57 -7.86 2.87 28.25
N GLU A 58 -7.10 3.34 29.24
CA GLU A 58 -5.80 2.77 29.60
C GLU A 58 -5.98 1.36 30.14
N ASN A 59 -6.99 1.14 30.99
CA ASN A 59 -7.26 -0.18 31.56
C ASN A 59 -7.91 -1.12 30.54
N CYS A 60 -8.66 -0.60 29.57
CA CYS A 60 -9.21 -1.41 28.48
C CYS A 60 -8.11 -1.92 27.53
N THR A 61 -7.16 -1.04 27.18
CA THR A 61 -6.12 -1.32 26.20
C THR A 61 -4.94 -2.09 26.82
N ASN A 62 -4.49 -1.64 28.00
CA ASN A 62 -3.34 -2.22 28.70
C ASN A 62 -3.74 -3.22 29.79
N GLY A 63 -5.03 -3.56 29.88
CA GLY A 63 -5.65 -4.28 31.01
C GLY A 63 -4.83 -5.41 31.60
N ASP A 64 -4.91 -5.48 32.93
CA ASP A 64 -4.17 -6.40 33.77
C ASP A 64 -4.28 -7.85 33.26
N GLN A 65 -3.14 -8.57 33.25
CA GLN A 65 -3.02 -9.91 32.68
C GLN A 65 -3.97 -10.93 33.37
N THR A 66 -4.44 -10.59 34.57
CA THR A 66 -5.40 -11.34 35.38
C THR A 66 -6.80 -11.43 34.77
N LEU A 67 -7.25 -10.40 34.03
CA LEU A 67 -8.60 -10.38 33.40
C LEU A 67 -8.61 -10.92 31.96
N LYS A 68 -7.44 -10.99 31.32
CA LYS A 68 -7.26 -11.41 29.92
C LYS A 68 -7.47 -12.91 29.67
N GLY A 69 -7.65 -13.71 30.71
CA GLY A 69 -7.77 -15.17 30.59
C GLY A 69 -9.12 -15.67 30.06
N SER A 70 -10.21 -14.95 30.35
CA SER A 70 -11.57 -15.38 29.99
C SER A 70 -12.27 -14.48 28.98
N TYR A 71 -11.87 -13.22 28.86
CA TYR A 71 -12.53 -12.24 28.01
C TYR A 71 -11.53 -11.38 27.25
N SER A 72 -11.96 -10.89 26.09
CA SER A 72 -11.25 -9.86 25.33
C SER A 72 -11.92 -8.51 25.55
N TYR A 73 -11.10 -7.48 25.72
CA TYR A 73 -11.55 -6.10 25.88
C TYR A 73 -11.25 -5.31 24.61
N PHE A 74 -12.22 -4.52 24.17
CA PHE A 74 -12.17 -3.71 22.96
C PHE A 74 -12.54 -2.28 23.31
N TRP A 75 -11.63 -1.34 23.07
CA TRP A 75 -11.94 0.08 23.16
C TRP A 75 -12.64 0.51 21.87
N ILE A 76 -13.86 1.02 22.01
CA ILE A 76 -14.68 1.48 20.88
C ILE A 76 -14.87 2.97 21.05
N ASP A 77 -14.36 3.72 20.06
CA ASP A 77 -14.54 5.15 20.04
C ASP A 77 -15.95 5.49 19.57
N GLY A 78 -16.55 6.50 20.20
CA GLY A 78 -17.88 6.98 19.87
C GLY A 78 -17.85 7.97 18.71
N ASP A 79 -19.00 8.17 18.07
CA ASP A 79 -19.24 9.31 17.17
C ASP A 79 -18.86 10.66 17.82
N ALA A 80 -18.28 11.53 16.99
CA ALA A 80 -17.54 12.73 17.33
C ALA A 80 -18.34 13.81 18.08
N ASN A 81 -19.68 13.71 18.12
CA ASN A 81 -20.52 14.74 18.69
C ASN A 81 -21.21 14.37 20.02
N LYS A 82 -21.45 13.09 20.34
CA LYS A 82 -22.32 12.73 21.49
C LYS A 82 -22.10 11.38 22.16
N THR A 83 -21.18 10.54 21.70
CA THR A 83 -20.99 9.21 22.30
C THR A 83 -19.67 9.14 23.02
N GLU A 84 -19.74 8.88 24.33
CA GLU A 84 -18.58 8.59 25.14
C GLU A 84 -17.95 7.27 24.65
N SER A 85 -16.66 7.34 24.33
CA SER A 85 -15.84 6.17 24.05
C SER A 85 -15.93 5.18 25.20
N HIS A 86 -16.17 3.91 24.91
CA HIS A 86 -16.42 2.91 25.95
C HIS A 86 -15.68 1.61 25.70
N CYS A 87 -15.41 0.90 26.80
CA CYS A 87 -14.76 -0.40 26.74
C CYS A 87 -15.80 -1.52 26.68
N VAL A 88 -15.70 -2.38 25.68
CA VAL A 88 -16.57 -3.55 25.51
C VAL A 88 -15.83 -4.83 25.85
N GLN A 89 -16.44 -5.66 26.68
CA GLN A 89 -15.97 -7.00 27.03
C GLN A 89 -16.71 -8.04 26.19
N ALA A 90 -15.99 -8.91 25.47
CA ALA A 90 -16.59 -9.94 24.64
C ALA A 90 -15.75 -11.23 24.56
N TYR A 91 -16.38 -12.34 24.16
CA TYR A 91 -15.72 -13.63 23.91
C TYR A 91 -15.23 -13.75 22.46
N VAL A 92 -14.36 -12.83 22.05
CA VAL A 92 -13.87 -12.78 20.66
C VAL A 92 -12.35 -12.81 20.66
N TRP A 93 -11.77 -13.80 19.97
CA TRP A 93 -10.31 -13.99 19.89
C TRP A 93 -9.87 -14.19 18.44
N LEU A 94 -8.60 -13.88 18.18
CA LEU A 94 -7.96 -14.25 16.92
C LEU A 94 -7.21 -15.56 17.09
N THR A 95 -7.36 -16.45 16.13
CA THR A 95 -6.59 -17.69 16.02
C THR A 95 -5.72 -17.67 14.77
N LYS A 96 -4.57 -18.33 14.84
CA LYS A 96 -3.65 -18.40 13.70
C LYS A 96 -4.22 -19.35 12.64
N ALA A 97 -4.70 -18.79 11.54
CA ALA A 97 -5.14 -19.55 10.38
C ALA A 97 -3.96 -19.78 9.42
N GLN A 98 -3.16 -20.81 9.68
CA GLN A 98 -2.11 -21.28 8.78
C GLN A 98 -2.33 -22.76 8.46
N SER A 99 -2.13 -23.14 7.20
CA SER A 99 -2.32 -24.54 6.80
C SER A 99 -1.37 -25.47 7.58
N PRO A 100 -1.85 -26.63 8.08
CA PRO A 100 -1.02 -27.61 8.78
C PRO A 100 0.17 -28.12 7.97
N ALA A 101 0.08 -28.12 6.63
CA ALA A 101 1.19 -28.46 5.74
C ALA A 101 2.49 -27.74 6.10
N PHE A 102 2.40 -26.45 6.46
CA PHE A 102 3.56 -25.64 6.81
C PHE A 102 4.12 -25.96 8.20
N HIS A 103 3.29 -26.43 9.12
CA HIS A 103 3.73 -26.88 10.44
C HIS A 103 4.41 -28.26 10.36
N LEU A 104 3.83 -29.17 9.56
CA LEU A 104 4.35 -30.51 9.33
C LEU A 104 5.52 -30.54 8.33
N LYS A 105 5.80 -29.43 7.65
CA LYS A 105 6.77 -29.31 6.55
C LYS A 105 6.48 -30.25 5.37
N ASP A 106 5.22 -30.63 5.18
CA ASP A 106 4.75 -31.44 4.06
C ASP A 106 4.26 -30.51 2.93
N TYR A 107 5.20 -29.97 2.16
CA TYR A 107 4.91 -28.97 1.12
C TYR A 107 4.28 -29.55 -0.15
N THR A 108 4.31 -30.86 -0.32
CA THR A 108 3.70 -31.57 -1.46
C THR A 108 2.40 -32.25 -1.07
N SER A 109 1.87 -31.93 0.12
CA SER A 109 0.62 -32.47 0.63
C SER A 109 -0.52 -32.26 -0.35
N ARG A 110 -1.32 -33.32 -0.56
CA ARG A 110 -2.60 -33.24 -1.29
C ARG A 110 -3.79 -33.05 -0.35
N ALA A 111 -3.60 -33.30 0.94
CA ALA A 111 -4.65 -33.20 1.95
C ALA A 111 -4.75 -31.77 2.53
N PHE A 112 -3.63 -31.06 2.63
CA PHE A 112 -3.58 -29.71 3.20
C PHE A 112 -3.19 -28.67 2.14
N SER A 113 -3.71 -27.46 2.28
CA SER A 113 -3.39 -26.35 1.38
C SER A 113 -1.91 -25.96 1.45
N THR A 114 -1.25 -25.83 0.31
CA THR A 114 0.17 -25.45 0.20
C THR A 114 0.35 -24.11 -0.54
N TRP A 115 -0.72 -23.33 -0.70
CA TRP A 115 -0.69 -22.02 -1.35
C TRP A 115 0.28 -21.08 -0.65
N THR A 116 1.15 -20.46 -1.44
CA THR A 116 2.10 -19.43 -1.00
C THR A 116 2.03 -18.25 -1.96
N GLU A 117 2.31 -17.06 -1.44
CA GLU A 117 2.42 -15.84 -2.25
C GLU A 117 3.90 -15.53 -2.46
N SER A 118 4.28 -15.27 -3.70
CA SER A 118 5.64 -14.85 -4.05
C SER A 118 5.96 -13.46 -3.50
N ARG A 119 7.21 -13.23 -3.12
CA ARG A 119 7.67 -11.91 -2.67
C ARG A 119 8.20 -11.11 -3.85
N TRP A 120 7.65 -9.93 -4.05
CA TRP A 120 8.07 -8.98 -5.08
C TRP A 120 8.71 -7.77 -4.41
N LYS A 121 9.73 -7.16 -5.04
CA LYS A 121 10.38 -5.95 -4.49
C LYS A 121 9.55 -4.71 -4.78
N ASP A 122 9.34 -4.42 -6.06
CA ASP A 122 8.57 -3.28 -6.54
C ASP A 122 7.74 -3.72 -7.74
N ILE A 123 6.43 -3.42 -7.72
CA ILE A 123 5.54 -3.61 -8.86
C ILE A 123 5.20 -2.22 -9.39
N SER A 124 5.73 -1.88 -10.56
CA SER A 124 5.44 -0.61 -11.23
C SER A 124 5.13 -0.84 -12.70
N ALA A 125 4.17 -0.09 -13.21
CA ALA A 125 3.79 -0.08 -14.61
C ALA A 125 3.98 1.32 -15.17
N ARG A 126 4.49 1.40 -16.40
CA ARG A 126 4.79 2.65 -17.10
C ARG A 126 4.53 2.48 -18.59
N ILE A 127 3.91 3.50 -19.17
CA ILE A 127 3.56 3.54 -20.59
C ILE A 127 4.53 4.48 -21.29
N TYR A 128 5.11 4.02 -22.40
CA TYR A 128 5.98 4.85 -23.24
C TYR A 128 5.67 4.65 -24.71
N LEU A 129 5.90 5.70 -25.49
CA LEU A 129 5.93 5.62 -26.94
C LEU A 129 7.29 5.07 -27.37
N VAL A 130 7.28 4.01 -28.18
CA VAL A 130 8.48 3.40 -28.77
C VAL A 130 8.51 3.79 -30.25
N SER A 131 9.63 4.33 -30.73
CA SER A 131 9.81 4.64 -32.15
C SER A 131 9.97 3.38 -32.98
N SER A 132 9.70 3.46 -34.28
CA SER A 132 9.94 2.32 -35.19
C SER A 132 11.43 1.97 -35.27
N LYS A 133 11.74 0.69 -35.50
CA LYS A 133 13.14 0.19 -35.63
C LYS A 133 13.94 0.89 -36.71
N GLN A 134 13.27 1.36 -37.77
CA GLN A 134 13.90 2.10 -38.86
C GLN A 134 14.29 3.53 -38.48
N LEU A 135 13.74 4.08 -37.38
CA LEU A 135 14.13 5.36 -36.81
C LEU A 135 15.11 5.23 -35.64
N GLU A 136 15.49 4.00 -35.24
CA GLU A 136 16.54 3.71 -34.24
C GLU A 136 17.97 3.78 -34.81
N VAL A 137 18.13 4.26 -36.06
CA VAL A 137 19.44 4.49 -36.72
C VAL A 137 20.08 5.90 -36.55
N PRO A 138 19.72 6.78 -35.57
CA PRO A 138 20.45 8.03 -35.41
C PRO A 138 21.89 7.79 -34.92
N LEU A 139 22.19 6.60 -34.39
CA LEU A 139 23.55 6.17 -34.09
C LEU A 139 24.42 6.04 -35.35
N SER A 140 23.91 5.49 -36.46
CA SER A 140 24.71 5.40 -37.70
C SER A 140 24.91 6.78 -38.32
N LEU A 141 23.84 7.59 -38.34
CA LEU A 141 23.89 8.97 -38.85
C LEU A 141 24.86 9.84 -38.04
N SER A 142 24.84 9.76 -36.71
CA SER A 142 25.75 10.52 -35.84
C SER A 142 27.20 10.03 -35.91
N LEU A 143 27.44 8.72 -36.09
CA LEU A 143 28.78 8.17 -36.35
C LEU A 143 29.33 8.67 -37.69
N SER A 144 28.51 8.64 -38.75
CA SER A 144 28.91 9.11 -40.08
C SER A 144 29.30 10.59 -40.08
N ILE A 145 28.56 11.45 -39.39
CA ILE A 145 28.89 12.89 -39.28
C ILE A 145 30.20 13.09 -38.49
N SER A 146 30.41 12.32 -37.41
CA SER A 146 31.64 12.42 -36.59
C SER A 146 32.89 11.94 -37.36
N LEU A 147 32.77 10.86 -38.15
CA LEU A 147 33.82 10.37 -39.04
C LEU A 147 34.12 11.36 -40.17
N SER A 148 33.08 11.95 -40.77
CA SER A 148 33.21 12.96 -41.83
C SER A 148 33.97 14.21 -41.33
N ARG A 149 33.75 14.59 -40.07
CA ARG A 149 34.44 15.73 -39.44
C ARG A 149 35.91 15.44 -39.10
N SER A 150 36.26 14.17 -38.84
CA SER A 150 37.66 13.75 -38.61
C SER A 150 38.48 13.61 -39.89
N LEU A 151 37.82 13.44 -41.05
CA LEU A 151 38.48 13.32 -42.36
C LEU A 151 38.68 14.66 -43.08
N HIS A 152 38.24 15.79 -42.50
CA HIS A 152 38.54 17.11 -43.04
C HIS A 152 39.94 17.56 -42.54
N PRO A 153 40.97 17.62 -43.40
CA PRO A 153 42.28 18.11 -42.99
C PRO A 153 42.20 19.60 -42.64
N PRO A 154 42.92 20.09 -41.61
CA PRO A 154 42.97 21.53 -41.34
C PRO A 154 43.60 22.24 -42.54
N ALA A 155 42.90 23.23 -43.09
CA ALA A 155 43.44 24.12 -44.11
C ALA A 155 44.74 24.74 -43.59
N SER A 156 45.83 24.55 -44.34
CA SER A 156 47.16 25.04 -43.97
C SER A 156 47.16 26.56 -43.76
N PRO A 157 47.77 27.08 -42.68
CA PRO A 157 47.76 28.51 -42.39
C PRO A 157 48.67 29.28 -43.34
N LYS A 158 48.15 30.36 -43.95
CA LYS A 158 48.96 31.38 -44.65
C LYS A 158 49.82 32.13 -43.62
N PRO A 159 51.10 32.41 -43.91
CA PRO A 159 51.95 33.14 -42.98
C PRO A 159 51.54 34.63 -42.94
N LEU A 160 51.29 35.14 -41.74
CA LEU A 160 51.11 36.56 -41.46
C LEU A 160 52.48 37.26 -41.38
N PRO A 161 52.64 38.46 -41.96
CA PRO A 161 53.76 39.32 -41.65
C PRO A 161 53.53 40.06 -40.31
N GLN A 162 54.61 40.16 -39.55
CA GLN A 162 54.70 40.91 -38.30
C GLN A 162 54.62 42.41 -38.61
N SER A 163 53.69 43.13 -37.99
CA SER A 163 54.02 44.11 -36.94
C SER A 163 52.79 44.95 -36.56
N LEU A 164 52.85 45.39 -35.31
CA LEU A 164 52.26 46.60 -34.75
C LEU A 164 50.79 46.61 -34.30
N SER A 165 50.71 46.76 -32.98
CA SER A 165 49.84 47.65 -32.23
C SER A 165 48.47 47.12 -31.80
N PHE A 166 48.46 46.69 -30.54
CA PHE A 166 47.47 47.05 -29.52
C PHE A 166 46.37 48.02 -29.96
N CYS A 167 45.12 47.59 -29.78
CA CYS A 167 44.20 48.28 -28.90
C CYS A 167 43.08 47.32 -28.44
N ALA A 168 42.94 47.20 -27.12
CA ALA A 168 41.80 46.59 -26.46
C ALA A 168 40.64 47.58 -26.45
N SER A 169 39.40 47.10 -26.61
CA SER A 169 38.25 47.64 -25.87
C SER A 169 37.06 46.69 -25.89
N PHE A 170 36.60 46.44 -24.67
CA PHE A 170 35.32 45.90 -24.22
C PHE A 170 34.10 46.40 -25.00
N CYS A 171 33.19 45.49 -25.36
CA CYS A 171 31.87 45.25 -24.73
C CYS A 171 31.13 44.15 -25.52
#